data_AF-A0A4Q4CLG1-F1
#
_entry.id   AF-A0A4Q4CLG1-F1
#
_cell.length_a   1.000
_cell.length_b   1.000
_cell.length_c   1.000
_cell.angle_alpha   90.00
_cell.angle_beta   90.00
_cell.angle_gamma   90.00
#
_symmetry.space_group_name_H-M   'P 1'
#
loop_
_entity.id
_entity.type
_entity.pdbx_description
1 polymer ?
#
loop_
_entity_poly.entity_id
_entity_poly.type
_entity_poly.pdbx_seq_one_letter_code
_entity_poly.pdbx_strand_id
1 'polypeptide(L)'
;NTIDAHRLIRLAGGLGGTVQNDLMEAVFRGYFQEGKDIGSHAVLAGIAAEVGLDADRVAAFLASGDDAEEVRAEDAGFRRGGLSGVPTFALEGHVLFSGAMPPENIADAFRRGLSILRERAKAA
;
A
#
# COMPACT_ATOMS: atom_id res chain seq x y z
N ASN A 1 4.97 12.03 -8.98
CA ASN A 1 3.95 12.03 -7.90
C ASN A 1 3.29 10.66 -7.90
N THR A 2 3.02 10.03 -6.76
CA THR A 2 2.49 8.65 -6.64
C THR A 2 1.05 8.55 -6.12
N ILE A 3 0.35 9.67 -5.88
CA ILE A 3 -1.01 9.66 -5.31
C ILE A 3 -1.97 8.80 -6.15
N ASP A 4 -1.94 8.92 -7.48
CA ASP A 4 -2.83 8.14 -8.35
C ASP A 4 -2.52 6.64 -8.36
N ALA A 5 -1.25 6.27 -8.22
CA ALA A 5 -0.87 4.87 -8.01
C ALA A 5 -1.44 4.34 -6.68
N HIS A 6 -1.41 5.13 -5.60
CA HIS A 6 -2.00 4.73 -4.32
C HIS A 6 -3.53 4.63 -4.39
N ARG A 7 -4.21 5.59 -5.04
CA ARG A 7 -5.66 5.54 -5.29
C ARG A 7 -6.05 4.26 -6.02
N LEU A 8 -5.31 3.91 -7.06
CA LEU A 8 -5.56 2.70 -7.85
C LEU A 8 -5.31 1.41 -7.04
N ILE A 9 -4.26 1.35 -6.23
CA ILE A 9 -3.99 0.22 -5.31
C ILE A 9 -5.10 0.10 -4.25
N ARG A 10 -5.64 1.22 -3.75
CA ARG A 10 -6.78 1.25 -2.83
C ARG A 10 -8.05 0.70 -3.49
N LEU A 11 -8.36 1.15 -4.70
CA LEU A 11 -9.49 0.64 -5.49
C LEU A 11 -9.40 -0.87 -5.67
N ALA A 12 -8.23 -1.39 -6.06
CA ALA A 12 -8.00 -2.82 -6.24
C ALA A 12 -8.20 -3.62 -4.93
N GLY A 13 -7.86 -3.04 -3.78
CA GLY A 13 -8.10 -3.65 -2.47
C GLY A 13 -9.59 -3.90 -2.17
N GLY A 14 -10.47 -3.04 -2.68
CA GLY A 14 -11.93 -3.20 -2.54
C GLY A 14 -12.53 -4.34 -3.37
N LEU A 15 -11.78 -4.85 -4.36
CA LEU A 15 -12.24 -5.93 -5.26
C LEU A 15 -11.98 -7.34 -4.69
N GLY A 16 -11.14 -7.45 -3.65
CA GLY A 16 -10.76 -8.71 -3.03
C GLY A 16 -9.82 -9.58 -3.90
N GLY A 17 -9.55 -10.80 -3.45
CA GLY A 17 -8.62 -11.71 -4.12
C GLY A 17 -7.17 -11.23 -4.06
N THR A 18 -6.40 -11.48 -5.13
CA THR A 18 -4.96 -11.14 -5.22
C THR A 18 -4.69 -9.85 -5.99
N VAL A 19 -5.70 -9.27 -6.64
CA VAL A 19 -5.52 -8.20 -7.63
C VAL A 19 -4.80 -6.97 -7.08
N GLN A 20 -5.01 -6.63 -5.80
CA GLN A 20 -4.28 -5.54 -5.15
C GLN A 20 -2.77 -5.80 -5.11
N ASN A 21 -2.38 -7.03 -4.72
CA ASN A 21 -0.97 -7.42 -4.65
C ASN A 21 -0.36 -7.48 -6.05
N ASP A 22 -1.06 -8.10 -6.98
CA ASP A 22 -0.61 -8.23 -8.38
C ASP A 22 -0.41 -6.84 -9.02
N LEU A 23 -1.32 -5.90 -8.74
CA LEU A 23 -1.21 -4.52 -9.20
C LEU A 23 -0.03 -3.77 -8.57
N MET A 24 0.20 -3.94 -7.26
CA MET A 24 1.35 -3.34 -6.58
C MET A 24 2.66 -3.84 -7.18
N GLU A 25 2.79 -5.15 -7.41
CA GLU A 25 3.96 -5.75 -8.07
C GLU A 25 4.15 -5.22 -9.50
N ALA A 26 3.06 -5.07 -10.27
CA ALA A 26 3.12 -4.53 -11.62
C ALA A 26 3.53 -3.03 -11.63
N VAL A 27 3.03 -2.23 -10.68
CA VAL A 27 3.45 -0.84 -10.49
C VAL A 27 4.94 -0.76 -10.10
N PHE A 28 5.39 -1.61 -9.17
CA PHE A 28 6.81 -1.66 -8.79
C PHE A 28 7.71 -2.06 -9.94
N ARG A 29 7.33 -3.09 -10.72
CA ARG A 29 8.07 -3.48 -11.93
C ARG A 29 8.14 -2.31 -12.92
N GLY A 30 6.99 -1.69 -13.22
CA GLY A 30 6.91 -0.56 -14.13
C GLY A 30 7.82 0.61 -13.73
N TYR A 31 7.85 0.95 -12.44
CA TYR A 31 8.68 2.05 -11.95
C TYR A 31 10.16 1.69 -11.80
N PHE A 32 10.47 0.63 -11.03
CA PHE A 32 11.84 0.32 -10.61
C PHE A 32 12.65 -0.44 -11.67
N GLN A 33 12.00 -1.18 -12.57
CA GLN A 33 12.70 -2.00 -13.57
C GLN A 33 12.57 -1.42 -14.97
N GLU A 34 11.41 -0.88 -15.31
CA GLU A 34 11.09 -0.45 -16.69
C GLU A 34 11.17 1.07 -16.90
N GLY A 35 11.28 1.87 -15.83
CA GLY A 35 11.37 3.33 -15.91
C GLY A 35 10.10 4.03 -16.40
N LYS A 36 8.93 3.39 -16.28
CA LYS A 36 7.63 3.97 -16.64
C LYS A 36 7.24 5.08 -15.66
N ASP A 37 6.57 6.11 -16.19
CA ASP A 37 6.00 7.19 -15.37
C ASP A 37 4.69 6.76 -14.71
N ILE A 38 4.77 6.29 -13.46
CA ILE A 38 3.60 5.91 -12.65
C ILE A 38 2.78 7.11 -12.15
N GLY A 39 3.11 8.33 -12.54
CA GLY A 39 2.25 9.50 -12.41
C GLY A 39 1.28 9.68 -13.59
N SER A 40 1.49 8.96 -14.69
CA SER A 40 0.65 9.04 -15.90
C SER A 40 -0.56 8.13 -15.80
N HIS A 41 -1.76 8.69 -16.02
CA HIS A 41 -3.00 7.90 -16.04
C HIS A 41 -2.99 6.82 -17.12
N ALA A 42 -2.44 7.12 -18.30
CA ALA A 42 -2.34 6.15 -19.39
C ALA A 42 -1.43 4.97 -19.02
N VAL A 43 -0.31 5.23 -18.34
CA VAL A 43 0.59 4.19 -17.84
C VAL A 43 -0.10 3.34 -16.79
N LEU A 44 -0.76 3.97 -15.81
CA LEU A 44 -1.47 3.26 -14.75
C LEU A 44 -2.64 2.41 -15.26
N ALA A 45 -3.42 2.91 -16.23
CA ALA A 45 -4.48 2.13 -16.87
C ALA A 45 -3.93 0.91 -17.63
N GLY A 46 -2.79 1.07 -18.31
CA GLY A 46 -2.09 -0.05 -18.96
C GLY A 46 -1.61 -1.10 -17.96
N ILE A 47 -0.96 -0.68 -16.86
CA ILE A 47 -0.53 -1.58 -15.78
C ILE A 47 -1.72 -2.30 -15.14
N ALA A 48 -2.84 -1.61 -14.95
CA ALA A 48 -4.06 -2.19 -14.42
C ALA A 48 -4.62 -3.30 -15.33
N ALA A 49 -4.56 -3.11 -16.66
CA ALA A 49 -4.98 -4.10 -17.63
C ALA A 49 -4.12 -5.38 -17.58
N GLU A 50 -2.81 -5.26 -17.32
CA GLU A 50 -1.90 -6.42 -17.17
C GLU A 50 -2.34 -7.38 -16.05
N VAL A 51 -3.04 -6.86 -15.03
CA VAL A 51 -3.53 -7.62 -13.88
C VAL A 51 -5.04 -7.90 -13.95
N GLY A 52 -5.66 -7.71 -15.13
CA GLY A 52 -7.05 -8.07 -15.40
C GLY A 52 -8.09 -7.02 -15.00
N LEU A 53 -7.68 -5.78 -14.70
CA LEU A 53 -8.61 -4.68 -14.51
C LEU A 53 -9.04 -4.07 -15.84
N ASP A 54 -10.29 -3.62 -15.92
CA ASP A 54 -10.81 -2.93 -17.09
C ASP A 54 -10.15 -1.55 -17.24
N ALA A 55 -9.40 -1.38 -18.33
CA ALA A 55 -8.61 -0.17 -18.59
C ALA A 55 -9.48 1.10 -18.71
N ASP A 56 -10.67 1.00 -19.32
CA ASP A 56 -11.56 2.14 -19.52
C ASP A 56 -12.17 2.58 -18.19
N ARG A 57 -12.56 1.62 -17.34
CA ARG A 57 -13.04 1.90 -15.98
C ARG A 57 -11.94 2.51 -15.11
N VAL A 58 -10.72 2.01 -15.21
CA VAL A 58 -9.57 2.57 -14.49
C VAL A 58 -9.25 3.99 -14.97
N ALA A 59 -9.27 4.22 -16.29
CA ALA A 59 -9.05 5.56 -16.84
C ALA A 59 -10.12 6.56 -16.37
N ALA A 60 -11.39 6.15 -16.35
CA ALA A 60 -12.49 6.97 -15.83
C ALA A 60 -12.30 7.29 -14.33
N PHE A 61 -11.93 6.28 -13.51
CA PHE A 61 -11.63 6.49 -12.09
C PHE A 61 -10.46 7.46 -11.88
N LEU A 62 -9.36 7.28 -12.61
CA LEU A 62 -8.19 8.15 -12.49
C LEU A 62 -8.54 9.60 -12.86
N ALA A 63 -9.32 9.80 -13.93
CA ALA A 63 -9.78 11.11 -14.39
C ALA A 63 -10.76 11.81 -13.43
N SER A 64 -11.56 11.05 -12.66
CA SER A 64 -12.55 11.61 -11.72
C SER A 64 -11.94 12.39 -10.55
N GLY A 65 -10.74 12.00 -10.10
CA GLY A 65 -10.16 12.50 -8.85
C GLY A 65 -10.70 11.88 -7.57
N ASP A 66 -11.65 10.94 -7.65
CA ASP A 66 -12.23 10.23 -6.50
C ASP A 66 -11.15 9.59 -5.60
N ASP A 67 -11.30 9.63 -4.29
CA ASP A 67 -10.34 9.14 -3.28
C ASP A 67 -9.01 9.92 -3.16
N ALA A 68 -8.79 10.97 -3.97
CA ALA A 68 -7.50 11.68 -3.94
C ALA A 68 -7.27 12.44 -2.62
N GLU A 69 -8.30 13.08 -2.07
CA GLU A 69 -8.21 13.76 -0.79
C GLU A 69 -8.15 12.78 0.38
N GLU A 70 -8.88 11.67 0.32
CA GLU A 70 -8.81 10.59 1.30
C GLU A 70 -7.39 10.02 1.40
N VAL A 71 -6.76 9.69 0.28
CA VAL A 71 -5.39 9.17 0.25
C VAL A 71 -4.39 10.19 0.81
N ARG A 72 -4.55 11.48 0.49
CA ARG A 72 -3.71 12.55 1.07
C ARG A 72 -3.93 12.69 2.58
N ALA A 73 -5.18 12.59 3.03
CA ALA A 73 -5.54 12.69 4.44
C ALA A 73 -5.00 11.50 5.25
N GLU A 74 -5.06 10.28 4.70
CA GLU A 74 -4.48 9.07 5.29
C GLU A 74 -2.96 9.19 5.43
N ASP A 75 -2.24 9.56 4.36
CA ASP A 75 -0.79 9.81 4.41
C ASP A 75 -0.43 10.88 5.46
N ALA A 76 -1.14 12.01 5.46
CA ALA A 76 -0.93 13.06 6.45
C ALA A 76 -1.24 12.58 7.88
N GLY A 77 -2.23 11.70 8.05
CA GLY A 77 -2.55 11.05 9.32
C GLY A 77 -1.41 10.19 9.84
N PHE A 78 -0.84 9.33 8.99
CA PHE A 78 0.32 8.53 9.35
C PHE A 78 1.52 9.40 9.74
N ARG A 79 1.83 10.43 8.95
CA ARG A 79 2.91 11.38 9.26
C ARG A 79 2.70 12.10 10.60
N ARG A 80 1.48 12.53 10.91
CA ARG A 80 1.15 13.09 12.23
C ARG A 80 1.31 12.09 13.37
N GLY A 81 1.07 10.80 13.10
CA GLY A 81 1.33 9.69 14.02
C GLY A 81 2.80 9.33 14.21
N GLY A 82 3.73 10.09 13.60
CA GLY A 82 5.18 9.83 13.70
C GLY A 82 5.70 8.80 12.70
N LEU A 83 4.87 8.34 11.76
CA LEU A 83 5.28 7.41 10.70
C LEU A 83 5.87 8.22 9.53
N SER A 84 7.19 8.23 9.43
CA SER A 84 7.93 9.03 8.44
C SER A 84 8.74 8.20 7.45
N GLY A 85 8.58 6.87 7.42
CA GLY A 85 9.37 5.97 6.59
C GLY A 85 8.57 4.76 6.09
N VAL A 86 8.96 4.25 4.94
CA VAL A 86 8.39 3.05 4.32
C VAL A 86 9.47 2.00 4.04
N PRO A 87 9.16 0.69 4.12
CA PRO A 87 7.94 0.15 4.70
C PRO A 87 7.90 0.34 6.23
N THR A 88 6.71 0.48 6.82
CA THR A 88 6.53 0.41 8.27
C THR A 88 5.51 -0.67 8.60
N PHE A 89 5.81 -1.47 9.61
CA PHE A 89 4.94 -2.57 10.05
C PHE A 89 4.44 -2.30 11.47
N ALA A 90 3.15 -2.53 11.68
CA ALA A 90 2.47 -2.35 12.95
C ALA A 90 1.56 -3.55 13.25
N LEU A 91 1.25 -3.77 14.52
CA LEU A 91 0.34 -4.80 15.01
C LEU A 91 -0.56 -4.19 16.09
N GLU A 92 -1.89 -4.30 15.94
CA GLU A 92 -2.87 -3.74 16.89
C GLU A 92 -2.61 -2.25 17.24
N GLY A 93 -2.28 -1.43 16.23
CA GLY A 93 -1.97 -0.01 16.43
C GLY A 93 -0.58 0.28 17.02
N HIS A 94 0.23 -0.73 17.32
CA HIS A 94 1.59 -0.57 17.80
C HIS A 94 2.62 -0.79 16.68
N VAL A 95 3.46 0.23 16.43
CA VAL A 95 4.57 0.10 15.47
C VAL A 95 5.58 -0.93 15.97
N LEU A 96 5.93 -1.88 15.13
CA LEU A 96 6.96 -2.89 15.41
C LEU A 96 8.34 -2.39 14.98
N PHE A 97 8.44 -1.90 13.75
CA PHE A 97 9.67 -1.37 13.16
C PHE A 97 9.37 -0.59 11.87
N SER A 98 10.34 0.21 11.43
CA SER A 98 10.30 0.96 10.17
C SER A 98 11.59 0.69 9.39
N GLY A 99 11.47 0.55 8.06
CA GLY A 99 12.56 0.19 7.15
C GLY A 99 12.51 -1.26 6.67
N ALA A 100 13.26 -1.53 5.60
CA ALA A 100 13.42 -2.88 5.06
C ALA A 100 14.28 -3.74 5.99
N MET A 101 13.82 -4.95 6.28
CA MET A 101 14.54 -5.93 7.10
C MET A 101 14.47 -7.32 6.45
N PRO A 102 15.41 -8.23 6.77
CA PRO A 102 15.31 -9.62 6.37
C PRO A 102 14.00 -10.28 6.85
N PRO A 103 13.39 -11.18 6.06
CA PRO A 103 12.11 -11.80 6.41
C PRO A 103 12.08 -12.48 7.79
N GLU A 104 13.19 -13.09 8.19
CA GLU A 104 13.36 -13.70 9.51
C GLU A 104 13.24 -12.68 10.65
N ASN A 105 13.80 -11.47 10.46
CA ASN A 105 13.71 -10.39 11.44
C ASN A 105 12.28 -9.83 11.53
N ILE A 106 11.60 -9.75 10.38
CA ILE A 106 10.18 -9.37 10.32
C ILE A 106 9.35 -10.38 11.11
N ALA A 107 9.48 -11.67 10.81
CA ALA A 107 8.74 -12.74 11.49
C ALA A 107 8.97 -12.72 13.01
N ASP A 108 10.21 -12.53 13.45
CA ASP A 108 10.55 -12.41 14.87
C ASP A 108 9.94 -11.17 15.53
N ALA A 109 9.92 -10.02 14.84
CA ALA A 109 9.27 -8.82 15.34
C ALA A 109 7.77 -9.05 15.60
N PHE A 110 7.06 -9.70 14.66
CA PHE A 110 5.65 -10.05 14.83
C PHE A 110 5.43 -11.06 15.96
N ARG A 111 6.24 -12.11 16.07
CA ARG A 111 6.15 -13.09 17.19
C ARG A 111 6.34 -12.43 18.55
N ARG A 112 7.34 -11.55 18.68
CA ARG A 112 7.59 -10.78 19.90
C ARG A 112 6.44 -9.84 20.22
N GLY A 113 5.97 -9.07 19.24
CA GLY A 113 4.84 -8.15 19.39
C GLY A 113 3.58 -8.87 19.88
N LEU A 114 3.23 -9.98 19.25
CA LEU A 114 2.08 -10.79 19.65
C LEU A 114 2.20 -11.36 21.07
N SER A 115 3.40 -11.81 21.46
CA SER A 115 3.66 -12.28 22.82
C SER A 115 3.40 -11.19 23.86
N ILE A 116 3.96 -9.99 23.64
CA ILE A 116 3.77 -8.83 24.53
C ILE A 116 2.29 -8.45 24.65
N LEU A 117 1.56 -8.41 23.54
CA LEU A 117 0.14 -8.06 23.55
C LEU A 117 -0.72 -9.09 24.28
N ARG A 118 -0.41 -10.38 24.13
CA ARG A 118 -1.11 -11.46 24.86
C ARG A 118 -0.89 -11.38 26.36
N GLU A 119 0.33 -11.11 26.81
CA GLU A 119 0.61 -10.98 28.24
C GLU A 119 -0.07 -9.74 28.84
N ARG A 120 -0.13 -8.62 28.10
CA ARG A 120 -0.89 -7.44 28.52
C ARG A 120 -2.38 -7.73 28.64
N ALA A 121 -2.96 -8.46 27.69
CA ALA A 121 -4.38 -8.80 27.70
C ALA A 121 -4.76 -9.74 28.86
N LYS A 122 -3.87 -10.62 29.31
CA LYS A 122 -4.10 -11.48 30.49
C LYS A 122 -4.03 -10.71 31.82
N ALA A 123 -3.30 -9.59 31.83
CA ALA A 123 -3.06 -8.79 33.03
C ALA A 123 -4.11 -7.68 33.24
N ALA A 124 -5.01 -7.48 32.26
CA ALA A 124 -6.13 -6.54 32.31
C ALA A 124 -7.43 -7.25 32.74
#